data_AF-A0A819Q027-F1
#
_entry.id   AF-A0A819Q027-F1
#
_cell.length_a   1.000
_cell.length_b   1.000
_cell.length_c   1.000
_cell.angle_alpha   90.00
_cell.angle_beta   90.00
_cell.angle_gamma   90.00
#
_symmetry.space_group_name_H-M   'P 1'
#
loop_
_entity.id
_entity.type
_entity.pdbx_description
1 polymer ?
#
loop_
_entity_poly.entity_id
_entity_poly.type
_entity_poly.pdbx_seq_one_letter_code
_entity_poly.pdbx_strand_id
1 'polypeptide(L)'
;MPENDILPPPARQPDYASCCSQCQATLECIAFTYSPSNQQCSLKKSIGGGGNPTGDKISGYNPDKCGGFVRKDKWDIPGNDILSSPVEQPDYASCCSQCQAIFGCIAFTYSSSSYGCSLKTSIGSGGNSSDDRISGYNPDKCGGFVRKDKWDIPGNDILSSPVKRPDYASCCSKCQATSGCMAFTYSPSSQQCSLKTSIDSGINTADDTITGYLLISNIPVDAQWVQNGVTVAGGNEPGNATNQLDLPKGLFIDDDQMMVIADYYNDRIIQWKMGDTNGQIVAGKNGSGNQLNQLSGPTDVLIEKETDSLIICDWGNGRVVQWSRRSGTTQGEILIDSISCHGLAMDDQKYLYISDVGKNEVKRYRIGDKNITIVAGGNGQGDGLNQLHYPVHIFVDRQQTVYMSDNWNFRVMKWNKGAKEGIVVAGGQGEGNAPTQLSSPTGLFVDTLGTVYVADLVNYRVIRWSEGAKQGTIIVGGNGQGARENQLNYPESLSFDRHGNLYVVDSVNARVQRFSIQ
;
A
#
# COMPACT_ATOMS: atom_id res chain seq x y z
N MET A 1 -17.32 18.32 -10.91
CA MET A 1 -16.91 17.13 -10.12
C MET A 1 -16.99 17.48 -8.64
N PRO A 2 -17.77 16.75 -7.82
CA PRO A 2 -17.93 16.96 -6.37
C PRO A 2 -16.71 16.52 -5.52
N GLU A 3 -15.83 15.68 -6.06
CA GLU A 3 -14.76 15.00 -5.30
C GLU A 3 -13.57 15.90 -4.93
N ASN A 4 -13.47 17.11 -5.51
CA ASN A 4 -12.41 18.08 -5.24
C ASN A 4 -12.88 19.28 -4.39
N ASP A 5 -14.12 19.24 -3.91
CA ASP A 5 -14.69 20.36 -3.16
C ASP A 5 -13.99 20.49 -1.80
N ILE A 6 -13.62 21.72 -1.46
CA ILE A 6 -13.10 22.06 -0.14
C ILE A 6 -14.30 21.98 0.81
N LEU A 7 -14.27 21.03 1.74
CA LEU A 7 -15.30 20.89 2.78
C LEU A 7 -15.21 22.08 3.75
N PRO A 8 -16.35 22.60 4.26
CA PRO A 8 -17.71 22.03 4.27
C PRO A 8 -18.54 22.47 3.03
N PRO A 9 -19.86 22.16 2.89
CA PRO A 9 -20.55 22.16 1.61
C PRO A 9 -20.59 23.54 0.92
N PRO A 10 -20.90 23.58 -0.39
CA PRO A 10 -20.82 24.81 -1.17
C PRO A 10 -21.60 25.96 -0.54
N ALA A 11 -20.87 27.06 -0.32
CA ALA A 11 -21.43 28.28 0.23
C ALA A 11 -22.38 28.91 -0.80
N ARG A 12 -23.49 29.49 -0.34
CA ARG A 12 -24.28 30.37 -1.20
C ARG A 12 -23.54 31.69 -1.35
N GLN A 13 -23.24 32.06 -2.58
CA GLN A 13 -22.61 33.34 -2.92
C GLN A 13 -23.53 34.11 -3.87
N PRO A 14 -23.67 35.44 -3.71
CA PRO A 14 -24.64 36.23 -4.47
C PRO A 14 -24.30 36.31 -5.97
N ASP A 15 -23.01 36.17 -6.32
CA ASP A 15 -22.53 36.24 -7.69
C ASP A 15 -21.18 35.51 -7.89
N TYR A 16 -20.77 35.43 -9.16
CA TYR A 16 -19.50 34.85 -9.59
C TYR A 16 -18.28 35.55 -8.96
N ALA A 17 -18.32 36.87 -8.84
CA ALA A 17 -17.21 37.67 -8.31
C ALA A 17 -16.97 37.37 -6.82
N SER A 18 -18.04 37.22 -6.04
CA SER A 18 -17.99 36.84 -4.63
C SER A 18 -17.43 35.43 -4.44
N CYS A 19 -17.81 34.48 -5.29
CA CYS A 19 -17.23 33.13 -5.29
C CYS A 19 -15.74 33.15 -5.65
N CYS A 20 -15.33 34.00 -6.61
CA CYS A 20 -13.93 34.23 -6.96
C CYS A 20 -13.13 34.82 -5.78
N SER A 21 -13.64 35.87 -5.14
CA SER A 21 -13.00 36.50 -3.97
C SER A 21 -12.90 35.52 -2.79
N GLN A 22 -13.90 34.66 -2.59
CA GLN A 22 -13.83 33.60 -1.59
C GLN A 22 -12.69 32.62 -1.90
N CYS A 23 -12.58 32.17 -3.15
CA CYS A 23 -11.44 31.33 -3.56
C CYS A 23 -10.09 32.05 -3.41
N GLN A 24 -10.02 33.36 -3.68
CA GLN A 24 -8.81 34.15 -3.47
C GLN A 24 -8.42 34.26 -1.99
N ALA A 25 -9.39 34.34 -1.09
CA ALA A 25 -9.16 34.37 0.36
C ALA A 25 -8.83 32.99 0.96
N THR A 26 -9.27 31.90 0.34
CA THR A 26 -9.01 30.53 0.80
C THR A 26 -7.64 30.03 0.33
N LEU A 27 -6.75 29.70 1.26
CA LEU A 27 -5.37 29.24 0.97
C LEU A 27 -5.33 27.97 0.10
N GLU A 28 -6.23 27.02 0.37
CA GLU A 28 -6.30 25.74 -0.35
C GLU A 28 -7.03 25.81 -1.69
N CYS A 29 -7.69 26.93 -2.01
CA CYS A 29 -8.50 27.05 -3.22
C CYS A 29 -7.64 27.40 -4.45
N ILE A 30 -7.65 26.51 -5.44
CA ILE A 30 -7.00 26.70 -6.74
C ILE A 30 -8.03 27.04 -7.83
N ALA A 31 -9.23 26.47 -7.72
CA ALA A 31 -10.32 26.67 -8.66
C ALA A 31 -11.66 26.74 -7.95
N PHE A 32 -12.71 27.17 -8.65
CA PHE A 32 -14.07 27.15 -8.14
C PHE A 32 -15.07 26.90 -9.28
N THR A 33 -16.26 26.44 -8.92
CA THR A 33 -17.43 26.39 -9.80
C THR A 33 -18.59 27.14 -9.17
N TYR A 34 -19.25 27.98 -9.95
CA TYR A 34 -20.42 28.77 -9.56
C TYR A 34 -21.63 28.39 -10.42
N SER A 35 -22.79 28.16 -9.81
CA SER A 35 -24.06 27.95 -10.51
C SER A 35 -24.99 29.14 -10.26
N PRO A 36 -25.29 29.96 -11.29
CA PRO A 36 -26.17 31.12 -11.16
C PRO A 36 -27.60 30.76 -10.77
N SER A 37 -28.14 29.62 -11.20
CA SER A 37 -29.54 29.24 -10.94
C SER A 37 -29.84 29.01 -9.45
N ASN A 38 -28.85 28.57 -8.68
CA ASN A 38 -29.01 28.24 -7.26
C ASN A 38 -28.01 28.95 -6.34
N GLN A 39 -27.23 29.90 -6.88
CA GLN A 39 -26.21 30.69 -6.17
C GLN A 39 -25.15 29.83 -5.46
N GLN A 40 -24.89 28.63 -5.97
CA GLN A 40 -24.01 27.66 -5.32
C GLN A 40 -22.55 27.88 -5.73
N CYS A 41 -21.66 28.10 -4.76
CA CYS A 41 -20.22 28.23 -4.94
C CYS A 41 -19.50 27.02 -4.34
N SER A 42 -18.88 26.19 -5.20
CA SER A 42 -17.99 25.10 -4.79
C SER A 42 -16.54 25.51 -5.02
N LEU A 43 -15.78 25.69 -3.94
CA LEU A 43 -14.33 25.90 -4.00
C LEU A 43 -13.62 24.56 -4.20
N LYS A 44 -12.52 24.55 -4.95
CA LYS A 44 -11.81 23.34 -5.36
C LYS A 44 -10.34 23.43 -5.02
N LYS A 45 -9.81 22.33 -4.47
CA LYS A 45 -8.39 22.18 -4.13
C LYS A 45 -7.51 21.72 -5.30
N SER A 46 -8.10 21.32 -6.43
CA SER A 46 -7.40 20.89 -7.65
C SER A 46 -8.26 21.11 -8.91
N ILE A 47 -7.62 21.16 -10.09
CA ILE A 47 -8.28 21.48 -11.37
C ILE A 47 -8.95 20.24 -12.02
N GLY A 48 -8.49 19.02 -11.73
CA GLY A 48 -9.06 17.76 -12.23
C GLY A 48 -8.93 17.56 -13.76
N GLY A 49 -9.43 16.43 -14.28
CA GLY A 49 -9.52 16.17 -15.72
C GLY A 49 -10.60 17.05 -16.35
N GLY A 50 -10.18 18.13 -17.02
CA GLY A 50 -11.05 19.17 -17.56
C GLY A 50 -12.15 18.62 -18.49
N GLY A 51 -13.40 18.71 -18.04
CA GLY A 51 -14.57 18.64 -18.91
C GLY A 51 -15.27 19.98 -18.90
N ASN A 52 -15.83 20.38 -20.06
CA ASN A 52 -16.70 21.56 -20.11
C ASN A 52 -17.82 21.40 -19.08
N PRO A 53 -18.10 22.42 -18.24
CA PRO A 53 -19.18 22.33 -17.26
C PRO A 53 -20.49 21.98 -17.96
N THR A 54 -21.14 20.92 -17.51
CA THR A 54 -22.49 20.57 -17.97
C THR A 54 -23.52 21.40 -17.20
N GLY A 55 -24.46 22.01 -17.91
CA GLY A 55 -25.52 22.87 -17.32
C GLY A 55 -25.14 24.35 -17.22
N ASP A 56 -25.66 25.05 -16.22
CA ASP A 56 -25.51 26.50 -16.01
C ASP A 56 -24.22 26.89 -15.24
N LYS A 57 -23.32 25.95 -15.03
CA LYS A 57 -22.13 26.14 -14.19
C LYS A 57 -21.03 26.91 -14.91
N ILE A 58 -20.45 27.86 -14.21
CA ILE A 58 -19.29 28.66 -14.66
C ILE A 58 -18.12 28.31 -13.77
N SER A 59 -16.93 28.15 -14.34
CA SER A 59 -15.71 27.83 -13.60
C SER A 59 -14.73 29.01 -13.60
N GLY A 60 -13.89 29.09 -12.58
CA GLY A 60 -12.73 29.97 -12.55
C GLY A 60 -11.57 29.27 -11.85
N TYR A 61 -10.34 29.60 -12.22
CA TYR A 61 -9.15 29.12 -11.53
C TYR A 61 -8.06 30.19 -11.54
N ASN A 62 -7.14 30.09 -10.58
CA ASN A 62 -5.98 30.97 -10.51
C ASN A 62 -4.72 30.16 -10.88
N PRO A 63 -4.07 30.45 -12.02
CA PRO A 63 -2.89 29.73 -12.47
C PRO A 63 -1.69 29.92 -11.53
N ASP A 64 -1.71 30.96 -10.68
CA ASP A 64 -0.64 31.28 -9.74
C ASP A 64 -0.82 30.64 -8.35
N LYS A 65 -2.00 30.08 -8.04
CA LYS A 65 -2.29 29.42 -6.77
C LYS A 65 -2.03 27.92 -6.83
N CYS A 66 -1.65 27.36 -5.68
CA CYS A 66 -1.25 25.97 -5.59
C CYS A 66 -1.62 25.31 -4.25
N GLY A 67 -2.87 25.47 -3.81
CA GLY A 67 -3.54 24.62 -2.80
C GLY A 67 -2.68 24.16 -1.61
N GLY A 68 -2.10 25.12 -0.88
CA GLY A 68 -1.25 24.86 0.29
C GLY A 68 0.25 24.70 0.03
N PHE A 69 0.70 24.64 -1.23
CA PHE A 69 2.13 24.70 -1.55
C PHE A 69 2.62 26.15 -1.48
N VAL A 70 3.84 26.29 -0.96
CA VAL A 70 4.60 27.52 -0.95
C VAL A 70 5.27 27.68 -2.31
N ARG A 71 4.96 28.79 -3.00
CA ARG A 71 5.57 29.19 -4.25
C ARG A 71 6.92 29.87 -4.02
N LYS A 72 7.92 29.52 -4.82
CA LYS A 72 9.20 30.22 -4.92
C LYS A 72 9.53 30.50 -6.38
N ASP A 73 9.58 31.78 -6.73
CA ASP A 73 10.00 32.24 -8.05
C ASP A 73 11.53 32.24 -8.15
N LYS A 74 12.06 32.01 -9.36
CA LYS A 74 13.50 31.93 -9.64
C LYS A 74 14.22 30.95 -8.72
N TRP A 75 13.60 29.81 -8.50
CA TRP A 75 14.13 28.78 -7.62
C TRP A 75 13.95 27.43 -8.31
N ASP A 76 14.98 26.60 -8.22
CA ASP A 76 14.98 25.27 -8.80
C ASP A 76 15.32 24.24 -7.73
N ILE A 77 14.77 23.04 -7.93
CA ILE A 77 15.05 21.84 -7.16
C ILE A 77 15.70 20.86 -8.13
N PRO A 78 17.04 20.83 -8.26
CA PRO A 78 17.69 19.91 -9.18
C PRO A 78 17.48 18.44 -8.77
N GLY A 79 17.18 17.57 -9.73
CA GLY A 79 16.97 16.13 -9.51
C GLY A 79 15.73 15.79 -8.67
N ASN A 80 15.72 14.61 -8.03
CA ASN A 80 14.59 14.08 -7.22
C ASN A 80 13.28 13.93 -8.00
N ASP A 81 13.36 13.76 -9.31
CA ASP A 81 12.21 13.71 -10.20
C ASP A 81 11.45 12.39 -10.03
N ILE A 82 10.14 12.49 -9.79
CA ILE A 82 9.21 11.36 -9.79
C ILE A 82 8.91 10.96 -11.23
N LEU A 83 8.38 11.93 -11.96
CA LEU A 83 7.89 11.82 -13.34
C LEU A 83 7.89 13.22 -13.96
N SER A 84 7.95 13.28 -15.29
CA SER A 84 7.61 14.49 -16.05
C SER A 84 6.11 14.53 -16.35
N SER A 85 5.52 15.73 -16.28
CA SER A 85 4.09 15.93 -16.59
C SER A 85 3.74 15.43 -18.00
N PRO A 86 2.65 14.67 -18.18
CA PRO A 86 2.15 14.27 -19.49
C PRO A 86 1.31 15.35 -20.19
N VAL A 87 1.03 16.48 -19.52
CA VAL A 87 0.23 17.59 -20.08
C VAL A 87 1.07 18.39 -21.08
N GLU A 88 0.54 18.59 -22.30
CA GLU A 88 1.11 19.54 -23.26
C GLU A 88 0.95 20.97 -22.70
N GLN A 89 2.07 21.69 -22.55
CA GLN A 89 2.12 23.06 -22.03
C GLN A 89 1.52 23.22 -20.62
N PRO A 90 2.13 22.60 -19.59
CA PRO A 90 1.68 22.77 -18.22
C PRO A 90 1.87 24.23 -17.77
N ASP A 91 1.04 24.65 -16.81
CA ASP A 91 1.20 25.88 -16.06
C ASP A 91 1.50 25.53 -14.59
N TYR A 92 1.78 26.54 -13.76
CA TYR A 92 2.15 26.34 -12.36
C TYR A 92 1.04 25.60 -11.57
N ALA A 93 -0.23 25.95 -11.78
CA ALA A 93 -1.36 25.32 -11.10
C ALA A 93 -1.64 23.88 -11.59
N SER A 94 -1.35 23.57 -12.85
CA SER A 94 -1.48 22.21 -13.38
C SER A 94 -0.39 21.30 -12.84
N CYS A 95 0.86 21.77 -12.77
CA CYS A 95 1.95 21.09 -12.07
C CYS A 95 1.61 20.81 -10.61
N CYS A 96 1.05 21.81 -9.95
CA CYS A 96 0.58 21.70 -8.58
C CYS A 96 -0.47 20.59 -8.41
N SER A 97 -1.50 20.63 -9.24
CA SER A 97 -2.61 19.67 -9.17
C SER A 97 -2.10 18.24 -9.42
N GLN A 98 -1.13 18.06 -10.32
CA GLN A 98 -0.48 16.77 -10.55
C GLN A 98 0.31 16.33 -9.31
N CYS A 99 1.11 17.21 -8.72
CA CYS A 99 1.84 16.89 -7.48
C CYS A 99 0.92 16.60 -6.29
N GLN A 100 -0.26 17.22 -6.23
CA GLN A 100 -1.25 16.91 -5.20
C GLN A 100 -1.85 15.51 -5.35
N ALA A 101 -2.02 15.04 -6.60
CA ALA A 101 -2.61 13.74 -6.93
C ALA A 101 -1.62 12.57 -6.78
N ILE A 102 -0.32 12.83 -6.89
CA ILE A 102 0.71 11.78 -6.82
C ILE A 102 1.17 11.57 -5.39
N PHE A 103 1.04 10.34 -4.89
CA PHE A 103 1.61 9.94 -3.61
C PHE A 103 3.14 10.08 -3.64
N GLY A 104 3.71 10.66 -2.59
CA GLY A 104 5.15 10.94 -2.52
C GLY A 104 5.61 12.23 -3.21
N CYS A 105 4.76 12.91 -4.00
CA CYS A 105 5.09 14.23 -4.53
C CYS A 105 4.91 15.31 -3.47
N ILE A 106 6.01 16.01 -3.16
CA ILE A 106 6.04 17.07 -2.16
C ILE A 106 6.42 18.44 -2.74
N ALA A 107 7.01 18.44 -3.93
CA ALA A 107 7.38 19.66 -4.64
C ALA A 107 7.34 19.44 -6.15
N PHE A 108 7.45 20.53 -6.91
CA PHE A 108 7.61 20.47 -8.36
C PHE A 108 8.40 21.68 -8.83
N THR A 109 9.09 21.57 -9.96
CA THR A 109 9.65 22.71 -10.70
C THR A 109 8.92 22.87 -12.02
N TYR A 110 8.46 24.08 -12.29
CA TYR A 110 7.83 24.52 -13.52
C TYR A 110 8.74 25.51 -14.26
N SER A 111 8.80 25.43 -15.59
CA SER A 111 9.44 26.43 -16.46
C SER A 111 8.50 26.77 -17.62
N SER A 112 8.21 28.06 -17.76
CA SER A 112 7.34 28.59 -18.82
C SER A 112 8.00 28.57 -20.20
N SER A 113 9.33 28.67 -20.26
CA SER A 113 10.12 28.72 -21.49
C SER A 113 10.30 27.34 -22.13
N SER A 114 10.42 26.30 -21.30
CA SER A 114 10.55 24.91 -21.75
C SER A 114 9.24 24.13 -21.71
N TYR A 115 8.17 24.73 -21.19
CA TYR A 115 6.92 24.04 -20.84
C TYR A 115 7.18 22.77 -20.00
N GLY A 116 8.25 22.81 -19.20
CA GLY A 116 8.70 21.69 -18.39
C GLY A 116 8.00 21.69 -17.03
N CYS A 117 7.58 20.52 -16.59
CA CYS A 117 7.02 20.30 -15.27
C CYS A 117 7.57 19.01 -14.67
N SER A 118 8.42 19.17 -13.67
CA SER A 118 9.14 18.10 -13.01
C SER A 118 8.63 17.94 -11.59
N LEU A 119 7.95 16.82 -11.31
CA LEU A 119 7.39 16.51 -9.99
C LEU A 119 8.46 15.89 -9.10
N LYS A 120 8.50 16.22 -7.81
CA LYS A 120 9.66 15.96 -6.94
C LYS A 120 9.30 15.19 -5.67
N THR A 121 10.13 14.20 -5.31
CA THR A 121 10.03 13.45 -4.04
C THR A 121 10.64 14.19 -2.85
N SER A 122 11.52 15.17 -3.09
CA SER A 122 12.18 15.96 -2.03
C SER A 122 12.48 17.39 -2.50
N ILE A 123 12.71 18.31 -1.56
CA ILE A 123 13.17 19.68 -1.85
C ILE A 123 14.71 19.80 -1.96
N GLY A 124 15.44 18.76 -1.53
CA GLY A 124 16.90 18.65 -1.63
C GLY A 124 17.67 19.91 -1.22
N SER A 125 18.74 20.21 -1.97
CA SER A 125 19.55 21.44 -1.82
C SER A 125 19.01 22.60 -2.66
N GLY A 126 17.70 22.66 -2.91
CA GLY A 126 17.09 23.60 -3.85
C GLY A 126 17.60 25.04 -3.68
N GLY A 127 17.87 25.69 -4.81
CA GLY A 127 18.65 26.92 -4.87
C GLY A 127 18.09 27.94 -5.85
N ASN A 128 18.56 29.18 -5.72
CA ASN A 128 18.20 30.23 -6.66
C ASN A 128 18.59 29.81 -8.08
N SER A 129 17.66 29.99 -9.01
CA SER A 129 17.87 29.76 -10.44
C SER A 129 18.06 31.09 -11.15
N SER A 130 18.93 31.12 -12.16
CA SER A 130 19.08 32.27 -13.06
C SER A 130 17.94 32.38 -14.08
N ASP A 131 17.15 31.31 -14.24
CA ASP A 131 16.21 31.16 -15.35
C ASP A 131 14.75 31.39 -14.87
N ASP A 132 13.78 31.07 -15.72
CA ASP A 132 12.35 31.28 -15.49
C ASP A 132 11.70 30.19 -14.60
N ARG A 133 12.52 29.40 -13.91
CA ARG A 133 12.04 28.29 -13.08
C ARG A 133 11.30 28.81 -11.84
N ILE A 134 10.13 28.22 -11.60
CA ILE A 134 9.30 28.45 -10.42
C ILE A 134 9.05 27.09 -9.78
N SER A 135 9.29 26.96 -8.48
CA SER A 135 8.90 25.74 -7.77
C SER A 135 7.76 25.98 -6.79
N GLY A 136 6.91 24.97 -6.63
CA GLY A 136 6.01 24.85 -5.49
C GLY A 136 6.50 23.72 -4.59
N TYR A 137 6.45 23.91 -3.27
CA TYR A 137 6.68 22.83 -2.31
C TYR A 137 5.66 22.88 -1.17
N ASN A 138 5.26 21.73 -0.65
CA ASN A 138 4.33 21.64 0.46
C ASN A 138 5.09 21.29 1.76
N PRO A 139 5.17 22.21 2.74
CA PRO A 139 5.92 21.98 3.98
C PRO A 139 5.29 20.92 4.89
N ASP A 140 4.01 20.60 4.68
CA ASP A 140 3.28 19.60 5.45
C ASP A 140 3.35 18.19 4.85
N LYS A 141 3.91 18.04 3.64
CA LYS A 141 4.17 16.75 2.99
C LYS A 141 5.62 16.31 3.15
N CYS A 142 5.87 15.00 3.22
CA CYS A 142 7.20 14.42 3.32
C CYS A 142 7.29 13.16 2.47
N GLY A 143 8.17 13.11 1.45
CA GLY A 143 8.13 12.14 0.34
C GLY A 143 8.02 10.67 0.76
N GLY A 144 6.79 10.15 0.73
CA GLY A 144 6.41 8.78 1.11
C GLY A 144 6.24 8.54 2.62
N PHE A 145 6.54 9.53 3.47
CA PHE A 145 6.23 9.48 4.90
C PHE A 145 4.81 9.96 5.15
N VAL A 146 4.09 9.20 5.97
CA VAL A 146 2.78 9.58 6.48
C VAL A 146 2.96 10.47 7.69
N ARG A 147 2.26 11.60 7.70
CA ARG A 147 2.20 12.51 8.84
C ARG A 147 1.15 12.02 9.83
N LYS A 148 1.50 11.98 11.11
CA LYS A 148 0.56 11.75 12.22
C LYS A 148 0.84 12.75 13.33
N ASP A 149 -0.14 13.58 13.61
CA ASP A 149 -0.07 14.58 14.69
C ASP A 149 -0.40 13.93 16.05
N LYS A 150 0.16 14.50 17.13
CA LYS A 150 0.00 14.07 18.52
C LYS A 150 0.36 12.60 18.75
N TRP A 151 1.40 12.17 18.06
CA TRP A 151 1.92 10.81 18.15
C TRP A 151 3.43 10.89 18.21
N ASP A 152 4.03 10.23 19.19
CA ASP A 152 5.47 10.11 19.35
C ASP A 152 5.87 8.64 19.22
N ILE A 153 7.13 8.39 18.90
CA ILE A 153 7.75 7.06 18.91
C ILE A 153 8.87 7.11 19.95
N PRO A 154 8.59 6.83 21.24
CA PRO A 154 9.60 6.94 22.29
C PRO A 154 10.79 5.99 22.04
N GLY A 155 12.01 6.52 22.11
CA GLY A 155 13.23 5.77 21.82
C GLY A 155 13.46 5.54 20.33
N ASN A 156 14.24 4.49 20.00
CA ASN A 156 14.66 4.14 18.62
C ASN A 156 15.40 5.27 17.88
N ASP A 157 16.00 6.19 18.63
CA ASP A 157 16.66 7.37 18.08
C ASP A 157 18.00 7.00 17.42
N ILE A 158 18.12 7.28 16.13
CA ILE A 158 19.41 7.26 15.41
C ILE A 158 20.26 8.43 15.89
N LEU A 159 19.63 9.59 15.99
CA LEU A 159 20.22 10.85 16.43
C LEU A 159 19.12 11.73 17.04
N SER A 160 19.39 12.29 18.23
CA SER A 160 18.54 13.30 18.85
C SER A 160 18.94 14.70 18.35
N SER A 161 17.99 15.42 17.77
CA SER A 161 18.10 16.81 17.29
C SER A 161 19.18 17.08 16.21
N PRO A 162 19.17 16.37 15.05
CA PRO A 162 20.21 16.52 14.03
C PRO A 162 20.05 17.76 13.13
N VAL A 163 19.02 18.60 13.35
CA VAL A 163 18.70 19.76 12.51
C VAL A 163 18.66 21.03 13.38
N LYS A 164 19.33 22.10 12.94
CA LYS A 164 19.24 23.43 13.58
C LYS A 164 17.96 24.13 13.11
N ARG A 165 17.09 24.52 14.05
CA ARG A 165 15.76 25.11 13.80
C ARG A 165 14.88 24.19 12.95
N PRO A 166 14.55 22.99 13.44
CA PRO A 166 13.77 22.03 12.69
C PRO A 166 12.36 22.55 12.44
N ASP A 167 11.88 22.21 11.26
CA ASP A 167 10.47 22.13 10.88
C ASP A 167 10.18 20.71 10.37
N TYR A 168 8.91 20.40 10.14
CA TYR A 168 8.50 19.08 9.69
C TYR A 168 9.23 18.65 8.39
N ALA A 169 9.36 19.56 7.42
CA ALA A 169 9.98 19.30 6.13
C ALA A 169 11.51 19.07 6.21
N SER A 170 12.21 19.78 7.09
CA SER A 170 13.66 19.62 7.30
C SER A 170 13.98 18.36 8.09
N CYS A 171 13.14 17.99 9.07
CA CYS A 171 13.22 16.68 9.73
C CYS A 171 13.02 15.53 8.75
N CYS A 172 11.99 15.65 7.91
CA CYS A 172 11.73 14.74 6.80
C CYS A 172 12.94 14.57 5.88
N SER A 173 13.45 15.67 5.33
CA SER A 173 14.57 15.64 4.39
C SER A 173 15.80 15.02 5.02
N LYS A 174 16.03 15.29 6.32
CA LYS A 174 17.13 14.69 7.06
C LYS A 174 16.93 13.19 7.25
N CYS A 175 15.71 12.75 7.56
CA CYS A 175 15.38 11.33 7.66
C CYS A 175 15.60 10.61 6.33
N GLN A 176 15.08 11.16 5.21
CA GLN A 176 15.28 10.60 3.87
C GLN A 176 16.78 10.45 3.49
N ALA A 177 17.63 11.38 3.94
CA ALA A 177 19.07 11.35 3.69
C ALA A 177 19.86 10.47 4.70
N THR A 178 19.21 9.91 5.71
CA THR A 178 19.85 9.14 6.78
C THR A 178 19.55 7.66 6.60
N SER A 179 20.57 6.86 6.29
CA SER A 179 20.44 5.41 6.16
C SER A 179 19.85 4.80 7.44
N GLY A 180 18.83 3.97 7.28
CA GLY A 180 18.10 3.33 8.38
C GLY A 180 17.04 4.20 9.07
N CYS A 181 16.80 5.44 8.63
CA CYS A 181 15.72 6.27 9.17
C CYS A 181 14.36 5.87 8.57
N MET A 182 13.47 5.36 9.42
CA MET A 182 12.12 4.92 9.04
C MET A 182 11.03 5.89 9.49
N ALA A 183 11.31 6.72 10.49
CA ALA A 183 10.41 7.75 10.95
C ALA A 183 11.18 8.91 11.56
N PHE A 184 10.50 10.00 11.85
CA PHE A 184 11.02 11.10 12.63
C PHE A 184 9.90 11.70 13.47
N THR A 185 10.24 12.15 14.67
CA THR A 185 9.34 12.94 15.50
C THR A 185 9.82 14.39 15.50
N TYR A 186 8.88 15.32 15.38
CA TYR A 186 9.11 16.75 15.36
C TYR A 186 8.14 17.43 16.33
N SER A 187 8.65 18.17 17.30
CA SER A 187 7.82 19.00 18.17
C SER A 187 8.07 20.49 17.86
N PRO A 188 7.06 21.21 17.36
CA PRO A 188 7.15 22.65 17.12
C PRO A 188 7.52 23.45 18.38
N SER A 189 6.92 23.13 19.53
CA SER A 189 7.12 23.84 20.79
C SER A 189 8.55 23.69 21.33
N SER A 190 9.10 22.49 21.26
CA SER A 190 10.46 22.21 21.75
C SER A 190 11.54 22.42 20.68
N GLN A 191 11.15 22.63 19.41
CA GLN A 191 12.06 22.64 18.26
C GLN A 191 12.99 21.42 18.23
N GLN A 192 12.46 20.26 18.62
CA GLN A 192 13.20 19.00 18.60
C GLN A 192 12.81 18.15 17.41
N CYS A 193 13.81 17.48 16.86
CA CYS A 193 13.71 16.60 15.72
C CYS A 193 14.44 15.30 16.05
N SER A 194 13.78 14.17 16.09
CA SER A 194 14.43 12.90 16.43
C SER A 194 14.19 11.90 15.33
N LEU A 195 15.26 11.38 14.74
CA LEU A 195 15.20 10.40 13.66
C LEU A 195 15.10 9.00 14.24
N LYS A 196 14.18 8.19 13.74
CA LYS A 196 13.78 6.91 14.31
C LYS A 196 14.13 5.75 13.38
N THR A 197 14.66 4.67 13.94
CA THR A 197 14.92 3.42 13.20
C THR A 197 13.70 2.54 13.00
N SER A 198 12.60 2.78 13.71
CA SER A 198 11.37 1.96 13.66
C SER A 198 10.12 2.76 14.03
N ILE A 199 8.95 2.14 13.87
CA ILE A 199 7.63 2.72 14.18
C ILE A 199 6.86 1.92 15.25
N ASP A 200 7.42 0.81 15.74
CA ASP A 200 6.71 -0.24 16.52
C ASP A 200 6.35 0.15 17.96
N SER A 201 6.73 1.34 18.42
CA SER A 201 6.56 1.79 19.81
C SER A 201 5.71 3.05 19.96
N GLY A 202 5.02 3.47 18.89
CA GLY A 202 4.41 4.78 18.90
C GLY A 202 3.20 4.92 19.82
N ILE A 203 3.17 6.01 20.59
CA ILE A 203 2.12 6.34 21.55
C ILE A 203 1.48 7.67 21.21
N ASN A 204 0.18 7.81 21.49
CA ASN A 204 -0.46 9.13 21.40
C ASN A 204 0.05 10.02 22.53
N THR A 205 0.33 11.28 22.22
CA THR A 205 0.84 12.26 23.17
C THR A 205 -0.14 13.41 23.35
N ALA A 206 -0.04 14.09 24.49
CA ALA A 206 -0.82 15.31 24.74
C ALA A 206 -0.13 16.58 24.20
N ASP A 207 1.15 16.47 23.82
CA ASP A 207 1.95 17.55 23.27
C ASP A 207 1.71 17.76 21.77
N ASP A 208 2.45 18.70 21.18
CA ASP A 208 2.37 19.07 19.78
C ASP A 208 3.27 18.22 18.87
N THR A 209 3.70 17.03 19.33
CA THR A 209 4.57 16.16 18.54
C THR A 209 3.90 15.70 17.26
N ILE A 210 4.59 15.89 16.16
CA ILE A 210 4.21 15.47 14.82
C ILE A 210 5.21 14.39 14.40
N THR A 211 4.72 13.22 14.03
CA THR A 211 5.56 12.15 13.50
C THR A 211 5.37 12.03 12.00
N GLY A 212 6.47 12.05 11.26
CA GLY A 212 6.50 11.55 9.88
C GLY A 212 7.06 10.14 9.88
N TYR A 213 6.40 9.18 9.27
CA TYR A 213 6.88 7.79 9.24
C TYR A 213 6.66 7.11 7.90
N LEU A 214 7.62 6.30 7.48
CA LEU A 214 7.49 5.45 6.31
C LEU A 214 6.43 4.39 6.58
N LEU A 215 5.56 4.25 5.60
CA LEU A 215 4.83 3.01 5.39
C LEU A 215 5.83 1.93 4.97
N ILE A 216 5.66 0.72 5.49
CA ILE A 216 6.43 -0.45 5.05
C ILE A 216 6.35 -0.48 3.51
N SER A 217 7.55 -0.54 2.92
CA SER A 217 7.89 -0.58 1.49
C SER A 217 7.57 0.68 0.65
N ASN A 218 8.37 1.75 0.81
CA ASN A 218 8.64 2.65 -0.31
C ASN A 218 9.53 1.90 -1.32
N ILE A 219 8.92 1.06 -2.16
CA ILE A 219 9.63 0.44 -3.27
C ILE A 219 9.84 1.54 -4.34
N PRO A 220 11.09 1.85 -4.73
CA PRO A 220 11.34 2.82 -5.79
C PRO A 220 10.57 2.48 -7.07
N VAL A 221 10.06 3.49 -7.78
CA VAL A 221 9.28 3.31 -9.02
C VAL A 221 10.09 2.53 -10.07
N ASP A 222 11.38 2.78 -10.12
CA ASP A 222 12.36 2.17 -11.02
C ASP A 222 13.04 0.93 -10.43
N ALA A 223 12.62 0.48 -9.24
CA ALA A 223 13.21 -0.67 -8.56
C ALA A 223 13.31 -1.89 -9.47
N GLN A 224 14.47 -2.54 -9.40
CA GLN A 224 14.76 -3.81 -10.04
C GLN A 224 15.19 -4.80 -8.96
N TRP A 225 14.98 -6.08 -9.20
CA TRP A 225 15.41 -7.14 -8.31
C TRP A 225 16.46 -8.00 -8.99
N VAL A 226 17.42 -8.46 -8.19
CA VAL A 226 18.34 -9.52 -8.60
C VAL A 226 17.50 -10.72 -9.03
N GLN A 227 17.74 -11.22 -10.24
CA GLN A 227 16.90 -12.27 -10.84
C GLN A 227 17.12 -13.66 -10.23
N ASN A 228 18.29 -13.88 -9.62
CA ASN A 228 18.57 -15.11 -8.90
C ASN A 228 18.13 -14.95 -7.44
N GLY A 229 17.12 -15.72 -7.05
CA GLY A 229 16.62 -15.79 -5.69
C GLY A 229 17.53 -16.62 -4.79
N VAL A 230 17.52 -16.29 -3.49
CA VAL A 230 18.15 -17.08 -2.44
C VAL A 230 17.07 -17.79 -1.65
N THR A 231 17.14 -19.11 -1.53
CA THR A 231 16.24 -19.86 -0.64
C THR A 231 16.49 -19.45 0.81
N VAL A 232 15.46 -18.96 1.48
CA VAL A 232 15.52 -18.49 2.89
C VAL A 232 14.73 -19.36 3.86
N ALA A 233 13.85 -20.22 3.35
CA ALA A 233 13.15 -21.26 4.12
C ALA A 233 12.80 -22.44 3.20
N GLY A 234 12.78 -23.66 3.75
CA GLY A 234 12.53 -24.89 2.99
C GLY A 234 13.63 -25.23 1.98
N GLY A 235 13.25 -25.78 0.82
CA GLY A 235 14.15 -26.14 -0.26
C GLY A 235 14.97 -27.43 -0.04
N ASN A 236 14.60 -28.22 0.97
CA ASN A 236 15.24 -29.50 1.31
C ASN A 236 14.34 -30.70 0.95
N GLU A 237 13.80 -30.68 -0.27
CA GLU A 237 12.68 -31.51 -0.73
C GLU A 237 11.37 -31.28 0.05
N PRO A 238 10.20 -31.59 -0.54
CA PRO A 238 8.94 -31.61 0.19
C PRO A 238 8.98 -32.58 1.38
N GLY A 239 8.52 -32.15 2.55
CA GLY A 239 8.52 -32.99 3.74
C GLY A 239 8.11 -32.26 5.01
N ASN A 240 8.13 -32.97 6.15
CA ASN A 240 7.59 -32.52 7.43
C ASN A 240 8.64 -32.19 8.49
N ALA A 241 9.94 -32.31 8.18
CA ALA A 241 10.99 -31.86 9.09
C ALA A 241 10.92 -30.34 9.33
N THR A 242 11.58 -29.85 10.38
CA THR A 242 11.60 -28.41 10.71
C THR A 242 12.34 -27.56 9.69
N ASN A 243 13.15 -28.16 8.82
CA ASN A 243 13.83 -27.51 7.71
C ASN A 243 13.16 -27.77 6.35
N GLN A 244 11.98 -28.41 6.33
CA GLN A 244 11.21 -28.77 5.14
C GLN A 244 9.83 -28.09 5.15
N LEU A 245 9.27 -27.91 3.96
CA LEU A 245 7.90 -27.42 3.72
C LEU A 245 7.20 -28.40 2.79
N ASP A 246 5.88 -28.37 2.71
CA ASP A 246 5.10 -29.14 1.72
C ASP A 246 3.88 -28.34 1.23
N LEU A 247 3.94 -27.92 -0.03
CA LEU A 247 3.06 -26.92 -0.66
C LEU A 247 2.76 -25.70 0.23
N PRO A 248 3.77 -24.96 0.71
CA PRO A 248 3.52 -23.74 1.48
C PRO A 248 2.63 -22.76 0.69
N LYS A 249 1.72 -22.06 1.38
CA LYS A 249 0.74 -21.14 0.79
C LYS A 249 1.00 -19.71 1.24
N GLY A 250 0.33 -19.25 2.30
CA GLY A 250 0.48 -17.91 2.85
C GLY A 250 1.81 -17.67 3.53
N LEU A 251 2.26 -16.42 3.45
CA LEU A 251 3.50 -15.93 4.03
C LEU A 251 3.24 -14.57 4.66
N PHE A 252 3.58 -14.45 5.93
CA PHE A 252 3.67 -13.18 6.63
C PHE A 252 5.13 -12.92 7.00
N ILE A 253 5.57 -11.67 6.83
CA ILE A 253 6.90 -11.22 7.24
C ILE A 253 6.71 -10.04 8.18
N ASP A 254 7.33 -10.09 9.35
CA ASP A 254 7.38 -8.96 10.27
C ASP A 254 8.66 -8.11 10.11
N ASP A 255 8.67 -6.97 10.79
CA ASP A 255 9.77 -5.99 10.74
C ASP A 255 11.09 -6.51 11.33
N ASP A 256 11.03 -7.60 12.10
CA ASP A 256 12.19 -8.30 12.69
C ASP A 256 12.76 -9.39 11.76
N GLN A 257 12.29 -9.44 10.51
CA GLN A 257 12.64 -10.46 9.52
C GLN A 257 12.28 -11.87 9.99
N MET A 258 11.23 -12.00 10.78
CA MET A 258 10.60 -13.30 11.04
C MET A 258 9.58 -13.57 9.95
N MET A 259 9.69 -14.74 9.35
CA MET A 259 8.71 -15.26 8.41
C MET A 259 7.79 -16.23 9.15
N VAL A 260 6.50 -16.13 8.90
CA VAL A 260 5.51 -17.12 9.33
C VAL A 260 4.84 -17.67 8.08
N ILE A 261 4.88 -18.98 7.93
CA ILE A 261 4.48 -19.68 6.70
C ILE A 261 3.35 -20.65 7.04
N ALA A 262 2.28 -20.61 6.24
CA ALA A 262 1.25 -21.64 6.24
C ALA A 262 1.74 -22.84 5.42
N ASP A 263 2.10 -23.91 6.11
CA ASP A 263 2.67 -25.13 5.53
C ASP A 263 1.53 -26.14 5.30
N TYR A 264 0.88 -25.99 4.14
CA TYR A 264 -0.47 -26.49 3.86
C TYR A 264 -0.63 -27.99 4.08
N TYR A 265 0.21 -28.84 3.46
CA TYR A 265 0.06 -30.30 3.59
C TYR A 265 0.61 -30.85 4.90
N ASN A 266 1.41 -30.08 5.62
CA ASN A 266 1.88 -30.43 6.96
C ASN A 266 0.92 -29.97 8.06
N ASP A 267 -0.21 -29.36 7.73
CA ASP A 267 -1.26 -28.91 8.66
C ASP A 267 -0.71 -28.07 9.82
N ARG A 268 0.24 -27.19 9.52
CA ARG A 268 0.96 -26.42 10.54
C ARG A 268 1.28 -25.01 10.09
N ILE A 269 1.53 -24.16 11.08
CA ILE A 269 2.19 -22.88 10.87
C ILE A 269 3.61 -22.98 11.41
N ILE A 270 4.57 -22.62 10.57
CA ILE A 270 6.00 -22.67 10.89
C ILE A 270 6.61 -21.27 10.78
N GLN A 271 7.38 -20.91 11.80
CA GLN A 271 8.06 -19.62 11.91
C GLN A 271 9.56 -19.80 11.63
N TRP A 272 10.13 -18.95 10.79
CA TRP A 272 11.55 -18.92 10.47
C TRP A 272 12.14 -17.55 10.79
N LYS A 273 13.29 -17.55 11.45
CA LYS A 273 14.12 -16.35 11.56
C LYS A 273 15.09 -16.32 10.38
N MET A 274 15.35 -15.14 9.83
CA MET A 274 16.39 -15.00 8.80
C MET A 274 17.75 -15.52 9.28
N GLY A 275 18.37 -16.36 8.44
CA GLY A 275 19.65 -17.01 8.71
C GLY A 275 19.54 -18.36 9.42
N ASP A 276 18.37 -18.71 9.97
CA ASP A 276 18.17 -20.01 10.59
C ASP A 276 17.95 -21.10 9.53
N THR A 277 18.56 -22.27 9.76
CA THR A 277 18.39 -23.44 8.89
C THR A 277 17.12 -24.24 9.17
N ASN A 278 16.52 -24.04 10.35
CA ASN A 278 15.34 -24.76 10.82
C ASN A 278 14.29 -23.76 11.29
N GLY A 279 13.04 -24.03 10.94
CA GLY A 279 11.89 -23.32 11.47
C GLY A 279 11.42 -23.88 12.80
N GLN A 280 10.55 -23.13 13.45
CA GLN A 280 9.89 -23.50 14.70
C GLN A 280 8.39 -23.61 14.43
N ILE A 281 7.79 -24.77 14.74
CA ILE A 281 6.35 -24.94 14.62
C ILE A 281 5.66 -24.10 15.70
N VAL A 282 4.80 -23.17 15.28
CA VAL A 282 4.12 -22.22 16.17
C VAL A 282 2.62 -22.49 16.30
N ALA A 283 2.01 -23.24 15.37
CA ALA A 283 0.65 -23.78 15.49
C ALA A 283 0.52 -25.13 14.72
N GLY A 284 -0.45 -25.96 15.09
CA GLY A 284 -0.70 -27.26 14.43
C GLY A 284 0.22 -28.42 14.86
N LYS A 285 0.87 -28.33 16.03
CA LYS A 285 1.80 -29.38 16.53
C LYS A 285 1.18 -30.77 16.70
N ASN A 286 -0.15 -30.86 16.82
CA ASN A 286 -0.86 -32.13 17.01
C ASN A 286 -1.38 -32.73 15.68
N GLY A 287 -0.80 -32.28 14.56
CA GLY A 287 -1.11 -32.76 13.22
C GLY A 287 -2.50 -32.37 12.72
N SER A 288 -2.91 -33.04 11.63
CA SER A 288 -4.19 -32.83 10.97
C SER A 288 -5.38 -33.11 11.87
N GLY A 289 -6.38 -32.24 11.83
CA GLY A 289 -7.69 -32.48 12.43
C GLY A 289 -8.44 -31.19 12.75
N ASN A 290 -9.61 -31.33 13.37
CA ASN A 290 -10.55 -30.23 13.62
C ASN A 290 -10.60 -29.78 15.09
N GLN A 291 -9.79 -30.38 15.97
CA GLN A 291 -9.69 -29.94 17.36
C GLN A 291 -9.06 -28.55 17.44
N LEU A 292 -9.24 -27.85 18.57
CA LEU A 292 -8.70 -26.50 18.75
C LEU A 292 -7.16 -26.45 18.76
N ASN A 293 -6.52 -27.58 19.01
CA ASN A 293 -5.07 -27.75 19.02
C ASN A 293 -4.54 -28.38 17.71
N GLN A 294 -5.36 -28.45 16.67
CA GLN A 294 -5.06 -29.01 15.34
C GLN A 294 -5.44 -28.01 14.24
N LEU A 295 -4.85 -28.19 13.05
CA LEU A 295 -5.20 -27.46 11.83
C LEU A 295 -5.46 -28.48 10.72
N SER A 296 -6.05 -28.04 9.61
CA SER A 296 -6.23 -28.82 8.40
C SER A 296 -6.14 -27.90 7.18
N GLY A 297 -5.08 -28.07 6.39
CA GLY A 297 -4.82 -27.29 5.18
C GLY A 297 -4.84 -25.78 5.40
N PRO A 298 -4.01 -25.21 6.31
CA PRO A 298 -3.98 -23.77 6.49
C PRO A 298 -3.50 -23.08 5.21
N THR A 299 -4.25 -22.09 4.72
CA THR A 299 -3.92 -21.42 3.46
C THR A 299 -3.25 -20.07 3.68
N ASP A 300 -3.51 -19.41 4.81
CA ASP A 300 -2.94 -18.10 5.10
C ASP A 300 -2.81 -17.83 6.60
N VAL A 301 -1.90 -16.91 6.94
CA VAL A 301 -1.57 -16.55 8.32
C VAL A 301 -1.09 -15.11 8.39
N LEU A 302 -1.51 -14.38 9.43
CA LEU A 302 -0.94 -13.07 9.78
C LEU A 302 -0.70 -12.96 11.28
N ILE A 303 0.12 -11.99 11.69
CA ILE A 303 0.38 -11.69 13.11
C ILE A 303 -0.44 -10.47 13.54
N GLU A 304 -1.21 -10.62 14.61
CA GLU A 304 -1.77 -9.50 15.38
C GLU A 304 -0.76 -9.12 16.49
N LYS A 305 -0.10 -7.98 16.30
CA LYS A 305 1.07 -7.56 17.08
C LYS A 305 0.72 -7.25 18.55
N GLU A 306 -0.46 -6.70 18.86
CA GLU A 306 -0.74 -6.24 20.22
C GLU A 306 -1.06 -7.38 21.20
N THR A 307 -1.80 -8.38 20.74
CA THR A 307 -2.13 -9.60 21.50
C THR A 307 -1.02 -10.64 21.38
N ASP A 308 -0.11 -10.48 20.41
CA ASP A 308 0.92 -11.45 20.06
C ASP A 308 0.29 -12.80 19.66
N SER A 309 -0.59 -12.75 18.66
CA SER A 309 -1.34 -13.91 18.18
C SER A 309 -1.19 -14.10 16.67
N LEU A 310 -1.22 -15.36 16.24
CA LEU A 310 -1.44 -15.72 14.85
C LEU A 310 -2.93 -15.67 14.57
N ILE A 311 -3.31 -15.15 13.41
CA ILE A 311 -4.65 -15.31 12.83
C ILE A 311 -4.47 -16.20 11.62
N ILE A 312 -5.11 -17.37 11.66
CA ILE A 312 -4.85 -18.46 10.71
C ILE A 312 -6.15 -18.77 9.99
N CYS A 313 -6.08 -18.81 8.66
CA CYS A 313 -7.13 -19.38 7.85
C CYS A 313 -6.92 -20.89 7.79
N ASP A 314 -7.79 -21.62 8.47
CA ASP A 314 -7.78 -23.08 8.61
C ASP A 314 -8.81 -23.67 7.64
N TRP A 315 -8.50 -23.56 6.34
CA TRP A 315 -9.43 -23.78 5.22
C TRP A 315 -10.09 -25.17 5.26
N GLY A 316 -9.31 -26.22 5.51
CA GLY A 316 -9.83 -27.61 5.56
C GLY A 316 -10.85 -27.82 6.67
N ASN A 317 -10.80 -27.02 7.74
CA ASN A 317 -11.78 -27.01 8.81
C ASN A 317 -12.88 -25.95 8.65
N GLY A 318 -12.82 -25.12 7.59
CA GLY A 318 -13.82 -24.10 7.31
C GLY A 318 -13.91 -23.00 8.39
N ARG A 319 -12.77 -22.60 8.96
CA ARG A 319 -12.72 -21.63 10.07
C ARG A 319 -11.51 -20.71 10.01
N VAL A 320 -11.62 -19.57 10.69
CA VAL A 320 -10.50 -18.70 11.03
C VAL A 320 -10.25 -18.80 12.53
N VAL A 321 -9.00 -19.08 12.92
CA VAL A 321 -8.61 -19.26 14.32
C VAL A 321 -7.58 -18.22 14.74
N GLN A 322 -7.68 -17.76 16.00
CA GLN A 322 -6.65 -17.00 16.67
C GLN A 322 -5.82 -17.95 17.54
N TRP A 323 -4.50 -17.88 17.42
CA TRP A 323 -3.58 -18.73 18.18
C TRP A 323 -2.54 -17.86 18.89
N SER A 324 -2.61 -17.76 20.22
CA SER A 324 -1.65 -16.96 20.98
C SER A 324 -0.25 -17.55 20.91
N ARG A 325 0.76 -16.71 20.67
CA ARG A 325 2.18 -17.10 20.69
C ARG A 325 2.81 -17.01 22.08
N ARG A 326 2.06 -16.50 23.06
CA ARG A 326 2.50 -16.40 24.46
C ARG A 326 2.69 -17.80 25.06
N SER A 327 3.67 -17.91 25.94
CA SER A 327 4.05 -19.19 26.56
C SER A 327 2.88 -19.86 27.28
N GLY A 328 2.75 -21.18 27.10
CA GLY A 328 1.71 -22.00 27.73
C GLY A 328 0.44 -22.21 26.91
N THR A 329 0.27 -21.49 25.79
CA THR A 329 -0.88 -21.71 24.87
C THR A 329 -0.63 -22.93 23.99
N THR A 330 -1.58 -23.87 23.94
CA THR A 330 -1.48 -25.10 23.15
C THR A 330 -2.62 -25.31 22.15
N GLN A 331 -3.60 -24.41 22.14
CA GLN A 331 -4.78 -24.47 21.28
C GLN A 331 -5.18 -23.06 20.80
N GLY A 332 -5.82 -22.98 19.65
CA GLY A 332 -6.43 -21.76 19.13
C GLY A 332 -7.86 -21.54 19.60
N GLU A 333 -8.38 -20.35 19.34
CA GLU A 333 -9.76 -19.94 19.54
C GLU A 333 -10.41 -19.65 18.19
N ILE A 334 -11.64 -20.11 17.99
CA ILE A 334 -12.35 -19.89 16.73
C ILE A 334 -12.86 -18.44 16.70
N LEU A 335 -12.41 -17.67 15.71
CA LEU A 335 -12.91 -16.32 15.46
C LEU A 335 -14.14 -16.31 14.56
N ILE A 336 -14.09 -17.14 13.50
CA ILE A 336 -15.13 -17.26 12.49
C ILE A 336 -15.24 -18.74 12.13
N ASP A 337 -16.45 -19.29 12.14
CA ASP A 337 -16.75 -20.63 11.61
C ASP A 337 -17.49 -20.53 10.27
N SER A 338 -17.70 -21.69 9.63
CA SER A 338 -18.52 -21.82 8.42
C SER A 338 -18.06 -20.91 7.27
N ILE A 339 -16.74 -20.75 7.11
CA ILE A 339 -16.12 -19.89 6.12
C ILE A 339 -15.12 -20.68 5.28
N SER A 340 -15.22 -20.58 3.95
CA SER A 340 -14.20 -21.13 3.05
C SER A 340 -13.11 -20.09 2.87
N CYS A 341 -12.38 -19.81 3.96
CA CYS A 341 -11.37 -18.75 3.95
C CYS A 341 -10.20 -19.13 3.02
N HIS A 342 -9.57 -18.18 2.34
CA HIS A 342 -8.31 -18.47 1.63
C HIS A 342 -7.21 -17.47 1.94
N GLY A 343 -7.53 -16.18 1.99
CA GLY A 343 -6.62 -15.08 2.28
C GLY A 343 -7.13 -14.22 3.42
N LEU A 344 -6.18 -13.65 4.16
CA LEU A 344 -6.40 -12.79 5.31
C LEU A 344 -5.66 -11.46 5.14
N ALA A 345 -6.25 -10.39 5.64
CA ALA A 345 -5.58 -9.10 5.80
C ALA A 345 -6.16 -8.39 7.01
N MET A 346 -5.39 -7.48 7.61
CA MET A 346 -5.85 -6.71 8.76
C MET A 346 -5.46 -5.25 8.60
N ASP A 347 -6.40 -4.34 8.85
CA ASP A 347 -6.13 -2.91 8.82
C ASP A 347 -5.63 -2.37 10.17
N ASP A 348 -5.24 -1.09 10.19
CA ASP A 348 -4.74 -0.39 11.38
C ASP A 348 -5.83 -0.16 12.46
N GLN A 349 -7.09 -0.38 12.11
CA GLN A 349 -8.23 -0.34 13.02
C GLN A 349 -8.61 -1.73 13.56
N LYS A 350 -7.83 -2.76 13.24
CA LYS A 350 -8.01 -4.16 13.64
C LYS A 350 -9.27 -4.80 13.08
N TYR A 351 -9.72 -4.35 11.92
CA TYR A 351 -10.66 -5.14 11.12
C TYR A 351 -9.88 -6.22 10.39
N LEU A 352 -10.29 -7.46 10.62
CA LEU A 352 -9.88 -8.61 9.85
C LEU A 352 -10.72 -8.68 8.57
N TYR A 353 -10.04 -8.85 7.45
CA TYR A 353 -10.61 -9.08 6.15
C TYR A 353 -10.31 -10.52 5.75
N ILE A 354 -11.30 -11.19 5.16
CA ILE A 354 -11.23 -12.60 4.82
C ILE A 354 -11.84 -12.80 3.44
N SER A 355 -11.12 -13.41 2.51
CA SER A 355 -11.72 -13.89 1.28
C SER A 355 -12.44 -15.21 1.54
N ASP A 356 -13.72 -15.28 1.15
CA ASP A 356 -14.53 -16.50 1.22
C ASP A 356 -14.70 -17.04 -0.21
N VAL A 357 -13.84 -17.98 -0.60
CA VAL A 357 -13.84 -18.54 -1.96
C VAL A 357 -15.12 -19.32 -2.26
N GLY A 358 -15.77 -19.89 -1.24
CA GLY A 358 -17.01 -20.64 -1.40
C GLY A 358 -18.23 -19.76 -1.66
N LYS A 359 -18.14 -18.47 -1.30
CA LYS A 359 -19.19 -17.46 -1.52
C LYS A 359 -18.83 -16.39 -2.54
N ASN A 360 -17.61 -16.39 -3.06
CA ASN A 360 -17.11 -15.40 -4.01
C ASN A 360 -17.25 -13.97 -3.47
N GLU A 361 -16.83 -13.77 -2.22
CA GLU A 361 -16.95 -12.48 -1.53
C GLU A 361 -15.76 -12.23 -0.59
N VAL A 362 -15.53 -10.96 -0.26
CA VAL A 362 -14.61 -10.57 0.80
C VAL A 362 -15.41 -10.02 1.97
N LYS A 363 -15.16 -10.60 3.14
CA LYS A 363 -15.78 -10.25 4.42
C LYS A 363 -14.85 -9.35 5.23
N ARG A 364 -15.44 -8.42 5.97
CA ARG A 364 -14.78 -7.61 7.00
C ARG A 364 -15.43 -7.90 8.35
N TYR A 365 -14.60 -8.19 9.32
CA TYR A 365 -14.96 -8.60 10.67
C TYR A 365 -14.09 -7.85 11.66
N ARG A 366 -14.67 -7.37 12.76
CA ARG A 366 -13.88 -6.85 13.88
C ARG A 366 -13.79 -7.95 14.92
N ILE A 367 -12.58 -8.26 15.38
CA ILE A 367 -12.36 -9.32 16.37
C ILE A 367 -13.20 -9.04 17.62
N GLY A 368 -14.09 -9.98 17.97
CA GLY A 368 -15.00 -9.89 19.11
C GLY A 368 -16.40 -9.34 18.78
N ASP A 369 -16.62 -8.79 17.58
CA ASP A 369 -17.95 -8.38 17.14
C ASP A 369 -18.79 -9.60 16.73
N LYS A 370 -20.12 -9.44 16.68
CA LYS A 370 -21.03 -10.49 16.17
C LYS A 370 -21.36 -10.34 14.69
N ASN A 371 -21.06 -9.17 14.11
CA ASN A 371 -21.48 -8.81 12.76
C ASN A 371 -20.30 -8.91 11.80
N ILE A 372 -20.53 -9.58 10.66
CA ILE A 372 -19.60 -9.64 9.54
C ILE A 372 -20.23 -8.86 8.38
N THR A 373 -19.44 -8.00 7.73
CA THR A 373 -19.89 -7.17 6.60
C THR A 373 -19.24 -7.64 5.30
N ILE A 374 -19.99 -7.75 4.22
CA ILE A 374 -19.43 -7.98 2.88
C ILE A 374 -18.90 -6.64 2.34
N VAL A 375 -17.65 -6.62 1.90
CA VAL A 375 -16.96 -5.41 1.41
C VAL A 375 -16.54 -5.49 -0.07
N ALA A 376 -16.53 -6.68 -0.66
CA ALA A 376 -16.38 -6.89 -2.10
C ALA A 376 -17.10 -8.17 -2.54
N GLY A 377 -17.59 -8.22 -3.77
CA GLY A 377 -18.39 -9.35 -4.28
C GLY A 377 -19.78 -9.45 -3.64
N GLY A 378 -20.23 -10.68 -3.37
CA GLY A 378 -21.53 -10.95 -2.74
C GLY A 378 -22.73 -10.94 -3.70
N ASN A 379 -22.50 -10.79 -5.01
CA ASN A 379 -23.55 -10.78 -6.05
C ASN A 379 -23.51 -12.04 -6.93
N GLY A 380 -23.11 -13.16 -6.32
CA GLY A 380 -22.89 -14.43 -7.01
C GLY A 380 -21.56 -14.50 -7.76
N GLN A 381 -21.26 -15.69 -8.26
CA GLN A 381 -20.09 -15.98 -9.07
C GLN A 381 -20.22 -15.35 -10.46
N GLY A 382 -19.20 -14.64 -10.92
CA GLY A 382 -19.18 -14.06 -12.27
C GLY A 382 -18.03 -13.09 -12.49
N ASP A 383 -17.98 -12.48 -13.68
CA ASP A 383 -16.94 -11.56 -14.14
C ASP A 383 -17.40 -10.09 -14.16
N GLY A 384 -18.64 -9.80 -13.76
CA GLY A 384 -19.13 -8.44 -13.58
C GLY A 384 -18.30 -7.65 -12.57
N LEU A 385 -18.35 -6.31 -12.63
CA LEU A 385 -17.57 -5.45 -11.73
C LEU A 385 -18.07 -5.49 -10.28
N ASN A 386 -19.25 -6.04 -10.01
CA ASN A 386 -19.79 -6.31 -8.66
C ASN A 386 -19.71 -7.80 -8.27
N GLN A 387 -19.09 -8.64 -9.10
CA GLN A 387 -18.95 -10.08 -8.92
C GLN A 387 -17.49 -10.48 -8.79
N LEU A 388 -17.26 -11.64 -8.19
CA LEU A 388 -15.95 -12.27 -8.06
C LEU A 388 -16.11 -13.75 -8.45
N HIS A 389 -14.98 -14.40 -8.70
CA HIS A 389 -14.86 -15.79 -9.04
C HIS A 389 -13.58 -16.36 -8.43
N TYR A 390 -13.75 -17.09 -7.32
CA TYR A 390 -12.66 -17.67 -6.55
C TYR A 390 -11.66 -16.60 -6.04
N PRO A 391 -12.08 -15.61 -5.25
CA PRO A 391 -11.18 -14.58 -4.73
C PRO A 391 -10.22 -15.18 -3.69
N VAL A 392 -8.92 -15.22 -3.97
CA VAL A 392 -7.95 -15.96 -3.14
C VAL A 392 -7.22 -15.08 -2.14
N HIS A 393 -6.28 -14.25 -2.58
CA HIS A 393 -5.47 -13.40 -1.71
C HIS A 393 -6.05 -12.00 -1.64
N ILE A 394 -5.85 -11.33 -0.51
CA ILE A 394 -6.35 -9.97 -0.27
C ILE A 394 -5.24 -9.08 0.28
N PHE A 395 -5.33 -7.79 -0.02
CA PHE A 395 -4.55 -6.73 0.61
C PHE A 395 -5.48 -5.59 0.95
N VAL A 396 -5.24 -4.90 2.07
CA VAL A 396 -6.05 -3.76 2.49
C VAL A 396 -5.14 -2.58 2.78
N ASP A 397 -5.40 -1.46 2.10
CA ASP A 397 -4.67 -0.23 2.35
C ASP A 397 -5.25 0.55 3.54
N ARG A 398 -4.58 1.65 3.93
CA ARG A 398 -5.03 2.51 5.05
C ARG A 398 -6.34 3.26 4.78
N GLN A 399 -6.76 3.37 3.52
CA GLN A 399 -8.06 3.94 3.15
C GLN A 399 -9.17 2.88 3.25
N GLN A 400 -8.84 1.67 3.70
CA GLN A 400 -9.71 0.49 3.72
C GLN A 400 -10.18 0.11 2.30
N THR A 401 -9.36 0.40 1.29
CA THR A 401 -9.51 -0.15 -0.05
C THR A 401 -9.06 -1.60 -0.01
N VAL A 402 -9.91 -2.49 -0.49
CA VAL A 402 -9.61 -3.92 -0.56
C VAL A 402 -9.14 -4.24 -1.97
N TYR A 403 -7.96 -4.84 -2.08
CA TYR A 403 -7.43 -5.41 -3.32
C TYR A 403 -7.52 -6.93 -3.21
N MET A 404 -7.92 -7.60 -4.28
CA MET A 404 -8.04 -9.06 -4.28
C MET A 404 -7.71 -9.65 -5.63
N SER A 405 -7.07 -10.82 -5.58
CA SER A 405 -6.87 -11.66 -6.75
C SER A 405 -8.15 -12.42 -7.04
N ASP A 406 -8.80 -12.05 -8.14
CA ASP A 406 -10.02 -12.66 -8.65
C ASP A 406 -9.63 -13.82 -9.58
N ASN A 407 -9.19 -14.92 -8.96
CA ASN A 407 -8.33 -15.94 -9.54
C ASN A 407 -8.87 -16.52 -10.86
N TRP A 408 -10.14 -16.95 -10.86
CA TRP A 408 -10.76 -17.58 -12.04
C TRP A 408 -11.32 -16.57 -13.05
N ASN A 409 -11.19 -15.27 -12.77
CA ASN A 409 -11.43 -14.19 -13.73
C ASN A 409 -10.11 -13.57 -14.25
N PHE A 410 -8.96 -14.12 -13.88
CA PHE A 410 -7.64 -13.75 -14.41
C PHE A 410 -7.31 -12.25 -14.23
N ARG A 411 -7.70 -11.68 -13.09
CA ARG A 411 -7.57 -10.26 -12.80
C ARG A 411 -7.30 -9.98 -11.33
N VAL A 412 -6.78 -8.79 -11.05
CA VAL A 412 -6.78 -8.20 -9.72
C VAL A 412 -7.75 -7.04 -9.73
N MET A 413 -8.60 -7.00 -8.71
CA MET A 413 -9.60 -5.95 -8.54
C MET A 413 -9.32 -5.14 -7.28
N LYS A 414 -9.74 -3.87 -7.27
CA LYS A 414 -9.81 -3.04 -6.06
C LYS A 414 -11.22 -2.53 -5.80
N TRP A 415 -11.64 -2.53 -4.53
CA TRP A 415 -12.88 -1.93 -4.04
C TRP A 415 -12.56 -0.86 -3.01
N ASN A 416 -12.93 0.38 -3.31
CA ASN A 416 -12.87 1.45 -2.33
C ASN A 416 -13.92 1.20 -1.24
N LYS A 417 -13.66 1.69 -0.02
CA LYS A 417 -14.58 1.55 1.11
C LYS A 417 -16.01 1.99 0.75
N GLY A 418 -16.96 1.06 0.85
CA GLY A 418 -18.38 1.31 0.59
C GLY A 418 -18.81 1.29 -0.88
N ALA A 419 -17.87 1.03 -1.81
CA ALA A 419 -18.19 0.87 -3.22
C ALA A 419 -19.10 -0.34 -3.47
N LYS A 420 -19.95 -0.24 -4.50
CA LYS A 420 -20.83 -1.34 -4.95
C LYS A 420 -20.21 -2.20 -6.05
N GLU A 421 -19.25 -1.62 -6.76
CA GLU A 421 -18.50 -2.22 -7.86
C GLU A 421 -17.02 -1.94 -7.66
N GLY A 422 -16.19 -2.83 -8.20
CA GLY A 422 -14.75 -2.77 -8.15
C GLY A 422 -14.16 -2.24 -9.44
N ILE A 423 -12.85 -2.09 -9.42
CA ILE A 423 -12.04 -1.57 -10.53
C ILE A 423 -10.97 -2.60 -10.83
N VAL A 424 -10.85 -3.02 -12.09
CA VAL A 424 -9.74 -3.86 -12.55
C VAL A 424 -8.45 -3.04 -12.49
N VAL A 425 -7.45 -3.53 -11.75
CA VAL A 425 -6.15 -2.86 -11.59
C VAL A 425 -4.98 -3.65 -12.18
N ALA A 426 -5.16 -4.95 -12.44
CA ALA A 426 -4.22 -5.77 -13.20
C ALA A 426 -4.95 -6.89 -13.93
N GLY A 427 -4.44 -7.31 -15.09
CA GLY A 427 -5.04 -8.36 -15.91
C GLY A 427 -6.40 -7.98 -16.51
N GLY A 428 -7.32 -8.94 -16.56
CA GLY A 428 -8.69 -8.74 -17.08
C GLY A 428 -8.82 -8.75 -18.61
N GLN A 429 -7.79 -9.19 -19.32
CA GLN A 429 -7.79 -9.38 -20.79
C GLN A 429 -7.84 -10.86 -21.17
N GLY A 430 -8.57 -11.65 -20.39
CA GLY A 430 -8.57 -13.11 -20.47
C GLY A 430 -7.31 -13.75 -19.90
N GLU A 431 -7.33 -15.08 -19.84
CA GLU A 431 -6.19 -15.89 -19.44
C GLU A 431 -5.06 -15.80 -20.46
N GLY A 432 -3.82 -15.68 -19.99
CA GLY A 432 -2.64 -15.79 -20.83
C GLY A 432 -1.37 -15.26 -20.16
N ASN A 433 -0.29 -15.17 -20.92
CA ASN A 433 1.04 -14.77 -20.44
C ASN A 433 1.53 -13.43 -21.00
N ALA A 434 0.71 -12.75 -21.82
CA ALA A 434 1.03 -11.41 -22.31
C ALA A 434 1.20 -10.42 -21.13
N PRO A 435 1.90 -9.29 -21.31
CA PRO A 435 2.02 -8.26 -20.28
C PRO A 435 0.68 -7.68 -19.79
N THR A 436 -0.40 -7.83 -20.56
CA THR A 436 -1.76 -7.39 -20.19
C THR A 436 -2.61 -8.50 -19.56
N GLN A 437 -2.09 -9.72 -19.46
CA GLN A 437 -2.82 -10.92 -19.04
C GLN A 437 -2.20 -11.54 -17.79
N LEU A 438 -3.04 -12.26 -17.06
CA LEU A 438 -2.67 -13.09 -15.91
C LEU A 438 -3.22 -14.50 -16.15
N SER A 439 -2.69 -15.50 -15.45
CA SER A 439 -3.27 -16.84 -15.37
C SER A 439 -3.24 -17.34 -13.92
N SER A 440 -4.43 -17.48 -13.34
CA SER A 440 -4.67 -17.82 -11.93
C SER A 440 -3.87 -16.96 -10.94
N PRO A 441 -4.01 -15.61 -10.93
CA PRO A 441 -3.27 -14.77 -9.98
C PRO A 441 -3.62 -15.14 -8.53
N THR A 442 -2.60 -15.22 -7.67
CA THR A 442 -2.73 -15.60 -6.26
C THR A 442 -2.26 -14.48 -5.35
N GLY A 443 -1.09 -14.59 -4.73
CA GLY A 443 -0.51 -13.60 -3.84
C GLY A 443 -0.43 -12.22 -4.47
N LEU A 444 -0.77 -11.19 -3.69
CA LEU A 444 -0.63 -9.82 -4.12
C LEU A 444 -0.15 -8.92 -3.00
N PHE A 445 0.56 -7.87 -3.38
CA PHE A 445 0.97 -6.78 -2.51
C PHE A 445 0.76 -5.45 -3.23
N VAL A 446 0.35 -4.41 -2.50
CA VAL A 446 0.19 -3.07 -3.07
C VAL A 446 1.08 -2.11 -2.29
N ASP A 447 1.98 -1.45 -3.00
CA ASP A 447 2.85 -0.46 -2.37
C ASP A 447 2.12 0.86 -2.11
N THR A 448 2.83 1.80 -1.50
CA THR A 448 2.30 3.12 -1.14
C THR A 448 1.99 4.00 -2.36
N LEU A 449 2.56 3.69 -3.52
CA LEU A 449 2.36 4.37 -4.80
C LEU A 449 1.18 3.75 -5.58
N GLY A 450 0.50 2.75 -5.04
CA GLY A 450 -0.58 2.03 -5.72
C GLY A 450 -0.10 1.04 -6.76
N THR A 451 1.20 0.70 -6.79
CA THR A 451 1.73 -0.37 -7.64
C THR A 451 1.28 -1.71 -7.10
N VAL A 452 0.65 -2.51 -7.95
CA VAL A 452 0.17 -3.85 -7.61
C VAL A 452 1.18 -4.89 -8.08
N TYR A 453 1.70 -5.67 -7.15
CA TYR A 453 2.59 -6.80 -7.38
C TYR A 453 1.78 -8.09 -7.28
N VAL A 454 1.91 -8.98 -8.25
CA VAL A 454 1.07 -10.17 -8.37
C VAL A 454 1.93 -11.41 -8.61
N ALA A 455 1.70 -12.44 -7.81
CA ALA A 455 2.15 -13.80 -8.12
C ALA A 455 1.21 -14.37 -9.19
N ASP A 456 1.74 -14.47 -10.41
CA ASP A 456 1.02 -14.96 -11.57
C ASP A 456 1.30 -16.46 -11.69
N LEU A 457 0.54 -17.24 -10.91
CA LEU A 457 0.81 -18.62 -10.49
C LEU A 457 1.19 -19.53 -11.66
N VAL A 458 0.34 -19.60 -12.68
CA VAL A 458 0.50 -20.53 -13.82
C VAL A 458 1.53 -20.02 -14.83
N ASN A 459 1.84 -18.72 -14.80
CA ASN A 459 2.89 -18.12 -15.61
C ASN A 459 4.26 -18.12 -14.91
N TYR A 460 4.37 -18.66 -13.69
CA TYR A 460 5.63 -18.87 -12.96
C TYR A 460 6.44 -17.59 -12.78
N ARG A 461 5.76 -16.47 -12.52
CA ARG A 461 6.38 -15.14 -12.46
C ARG A 461 5.75 -14.27 -11.39
N VAL A 462 6.49 -13.24 -10.99
CA VAL A 462 5.92 -12.08 -10.31
C VAL A 462 5.94 -10.91 -11.27
N ILE A 463 4.80 -10.25 -11.41
CA ILE A 463 4.59 -9.15 -12.35
C ILE A 463 3.95 -7.97 -11.61
N ARG A 464 4.39 -6.75 -11.92
CA ARG A 464 3.89 -5.51 -11.29
C ARG A 464 3.15 -4.61 -12.28
N TRP A 465 2.13 -3.92 -11.80
CA TRP A 465 1.42 -2.84 -12.50
C TRP A 465 1.51 -1.57 -11.66
N SER A 466 2.17 -0.54 -12.18
CA SER A 466 2.06 0.80 -11.60
C SER A 466 0.62 1.32 -11.70
N GLU A 467 0.24 2.24 -10.83
CA GLU A 467 -1.12 2.78 -10.86
C GLU A 467 -1.47 3.36 -12.24
N GLY A 468 -2.59 2.90 -12.81
CA GLY A 468 -3.07 3.31 -14.14
C GLY A 468 -2.38 2.65 -15.33
N ALA A 469 -1.36 1.81 -15.11
CA ALA A 469 -0.66 1.10 -16.17
C ALA A 469 -1.60 0.16 -16.94
N LYS A 470 -1.41 0.09 -18.27
CA LYS A 470 -2.18 -0.81 -19.16
C LYS A 470 -1.59 -2.20 -19.29
N GLN A 471 -0.33 -2.36 -18.92
CA GLN A 471 0.42 -3.61 -18.98
C GLN A 471 1.35 -3.70 -17.79
N GLY A 472 1.64 -4.92 -17.38
CA GLY A 472 2.54 -5.22 -16.28
C GLY A 472 3.98 -5.36 -16.75
N THR A 473 4.90 -5.27 -15.79
CA THR A 473 6.33 -5.53 -15.98
C THR A 473 6.71 -6.71 -15.11
N ILE A 474 7.27 -7.75 -15.71
CA ILE A 474 7.80 -8.91 -14.98
C ILE A 474 8.98 -8.43 -14.14
N ILE A 475 8.99 -8.76 -12.84
CA ILE A 475 10.06 -8.36 -11.93
C ILE A 475 10.98 -9.52 -11.54
N VAL A 476 10.44 -10.73 -11.39
CA VAL A 476 11.20 -11.97 -11.17
C VAL A 476 10.44 -13.17 -11.77
N GLY A 477 11.17 -14.26 -12.06
CA GLY A 477 10.59 -15.45 -12.69
C GLY A 477 10.30 -15.24 -14.18
N GLY A 478 9.35 -16.01 -14.74
CA GLY A 478 9.04 -15.99 -16.17
C GLY A 478 10.05 -16.73 -17.06
N ASN A 479 11.06 -17.37 -16.47
CA ASN A 479 12.08 -18.16 -17.16
C ASN A 479 11.69 -19.65 -17.30
N GLY A 480 10.38 -19.90 -17.43
CA GLY A 480 9.77 -21.22 -17.39
C GLY A 480 9.64 -21.80 -15.98
N GLN A 481 8.81 -22.83 -15.88
CA GLN A 481 8.66 -23.63 -14.65
C GLN A 481 9.97 -24.33 -14.30
N GLY A 482 10.38 -24.28 -13.04
CA GLY A 482 11.55 -25.04 -12.57
C GLY A 482 12.03 -24.64 -11.18
N ALA A 483 13.15 -25.23 -10.75
CA ALA A 483 13.71 -25.07 -9.41
C ALA A 483 15.04 -24.29 -9.37
N ARG A 484 15.51 -23.76 -10.51
CA ARG A 484 16.69 -22.89 -10.55
C ARG A 484 16.42 -21.58 -9.80
N GLU A 485 17.47 -20.85 -9.46
CA GLU A 485 17.40 -19.59 -8.68
C GLU A 485 16.55 -18.50 -9.37
N ASN A 486 16.51 -18.49 -10.70
CA ASN A 486 15.73 -17.54 -11.50
C ASN A 486 14.42 -18.13 -12.05
N GLN A 487 14.02 -19.31 -11.56
CA GLN A 487 12.78 -19.99 -11.91
C GLN A 487 11.87 -20.09 -10.69
N LEU A 488 10.58 -20.10 -10.95
CA LEU A 488 9.51 -20.32 -9.97
C LEU A 488 8.65 -21.49 -10.42
N ASN A 489 7.90 -22.06 -9.50
CA ASN A 489 7.02 -23.18 -9.71
C ASN A 489 5.79 -23.02 -8.82
N TYR A 490 4.71 -22.48 -9.40
CA TYR A 490 3.47 -22.11 -8.71
C TYR A 490 3.75 -21.17 -7.52
N PRO A 491 4.19 -19.92 -7.79
CA PRO A 491 4.33 -18.92 -6.73
C PRO A 491 2.96 -18.58 -6.13
N GLU A 492 2.78 -18.83 -4.83
CA GLU A 492 1.47 -18.75 -4.16
C GLU A 492 1.25 -17.44 -3.41
N SER A 493 2.27 -16.97 -2.72
CA SER A 493 2.23 -15.73 -1.95
C SER A 493 3.50 -14.93 -2.16
N LEU A 494 3.42 -13.62 -1.94
CA LEU A 494 4.56 -12.73 -1.96
C LEU A 494 4.44 -11.68 -0.86
N SER A 495 5.58 -11.25 -0.35
CA SER A 495 5.67 -10.13 0.60
C SER A 495 6.98 -9.38 0.40
N PHE A 496 7.04 -8.16 0.92
CA PHE A 496 8.25 -7.35 0.90
C PHE A 496 8.72 -7.10 2.33
N ASP A 497 10.03 -7.11 2.54
CA ASP A 497 10.59 -6.54 3.77
C ASP A 497 10.70 -5.02 3.68
N ARG A 498 11.04 -4.40 4.82
CA ARG A 498 11.23 -2.95 4.93
C ARG A 498 12.32 -2.36 4.01
N HIS A 499 13.21 -3.19 3.47
CA HIS A 499 14.26 -2.77 2.53
C HIS A 499 13.82 -2.93 1.06
N GLY A 500 12.60 -3.41 0.82
CA GLY A 500 12.09 -3.66 -0.53
C GLY A 500 12.56 -4.99 -1.14
N ASN A 501 13.16 -5.89 -0.36
CA ASN A 501 13.46 -7.24 -0.86
C ASN A 501 12.15 -8.01 -1.00
N LEU A 502 12.01 -8.71 -2.12
CA LEU A 502 10.84 -9.51 -2.43
C LEU A 502 11.02 -10.94 -1.90
N TYR A 503 10.01 -11.46 -1.23
CA TYR A 503 9.92 -12.84 -0.81
C TYR A 503 8.77 -13.51 -1.55
N VAL A 504 9.00 -14.68 -2.11
CA VAL A 504 8.02 -15.44 -2.88
C VAL A 504 7.93 -16.84 -2.32
N VAL A 505 6.71 -17.29 -2.01
CA VAL A 505 6.42 -18.68 -1.68
C VAL A 505 6.37 -19.47 -2.97
N ASP A 506 7.45 -20.18 -3.26
CA ASP A 506 7.64 -21.01 -4.45
C ASP A 506 7.13 -22.42 -4.13
N SER A 507 5.80 -22.56 -4.17
CA SER A 507 5.05 -23.57 -3.44
C SER A 507 5.40 -25.01 -3.83
N VAL A 508 5.43 -25.31 -5.13
CA VAL A 508 5.73 -26.68 -5.60
C VAL A 508 7.20 -27.03 -5.40
N ASN A 509 8.09 -26.04 -5.36
CA ASN A 509 9.49 -26.24 -4.98
C ASN A 509 9.71 -26.29 -3.45
N ALA A 510 8.62 -26.27 -2.65
CA ALA A 510 8.65 -26.38 -1.20
C ALA A 510 9.62 -25.41 -0.52
N ARG A 511 9.65 -24.15 -0.98
CA ARG A 511 10.60 -23.13 -0.50
C ARG A 511 10.03 -21.72 -0.50
N VAL A 512 10.69 -20.85 0.25
CA VAL A 512 10.56 -19.38 0.12
C VAL A 512 11.84 -18.83 -0.47
N GLN A 513 11.73 -18.09 -1.57
CA GLN A 513 12.85 -17.41 -2.21
C GLN A 513 12.84 -15.92 -1.91
N ARG A 514 14.02 -15.37 -1.59
CA ARG A 514 14.25 -13.94 -1.44
C ARG A 514 15.00 -13.39 -2.65
N PHE A 515 14.48 -12.33 -3.24
CA PHE A 515 15.11 -11.55 -4.31
C PHE A 515 15.47 -10.19 -3.74
N SER A 516 16.77 -9.86 -3.78
CA SER A 516 17.24 -8.58 -3.24
C SER A 516 16.98 -7.46 -4.24
N ILE A 517 16.62 -6.28 -3.75
CA ILE A 517 16.54 -5.08 -4.58
C ILE A 517 17.96 -4.70 -5.08
N GLN A 518 18.07 -4.21 -6.31
CA GLN A 518 19.34 -3.81 -6.95
C GLN A 518 19.82 -2.41 -6.54
#